data_AF-A4FZV6-F1
#
_entry.id   AF-A4FZV6-F1
#
_cell.length_a   1.000
_cell.length_b   1.000
_cell.length_c   1.000
_cell.angle_alpha   90.00
_cell.angle_beta   90.00
_cell.angle_gamma   90.00
#
_symmetry.space_group_name_H-M   'P 1'
#
loop_
_entity.id
_entity.type
_entity.pdbx_description
1 polymer ?
#
loop_
_entity_poly.entity_id
_entity_poly.type
_entity_poly.pdbx_seq_one_letter_code
_entity_poly.pdbx_strand_id
1 'polypeptide(L)'
;MIDLAKDHLKKVLSLCGANRDCEYYPCHYENQSCLWCYCPFYPCEDEDLGEVIKRKDGSLIWSCMNCKWIHKPEIASEVLKEITELTKDKKINDSIEFIDNQDILMGIKRRVEEKLGKDNSV
;
A
#
# COMPACT_ATOMS: atom_id res chain seq x y z
N MET A 1 2.37 -5.79 8.87
CA MET A 1 2.14 -4.35 8.61
C MET A 1 2.53 -3.54 9.83
N ILE A 2 2.98 -2.29 9.64
CA ILE A 2 3.10 -1.33 10.76
C ILE A 2 1.70 -0.85 11.20
N ASP A 3 1.57 -0.39 12.44
CA ASP A 3 0.25 -0.01 13.02
C ASP A 3 -0.47 1.07 12.21
N LEU A 4 0.26 2.07 11.69
CA LEU A 4 -0.30 3.10 10.82
C LEU A 4 -0.94 2.53 9.55
N ALA A 5 -0.35 1.50 8.96
CA ALA A 5 -0.89 0.84 7.78
C ALA A 5 -2.15 0.03 8.12
N LYS A 6 -2.21 -0.59 9.32
CA LYS A 6 -3.41 -1.30 9.79
C LYS A 6 -4.58 -0.35 10.03
N ASP A 7 -4.33 0.77 10.70
CA ASP A 7 -5.34 1.79 10.96
C ASP A 7 -5.86 2.40 9.66
N HIS A 8 -4.98 2.63 8.69
CA HIS A 8 -5.37 3.10 7.37
C HIS A 8 -6.15 2.06 6.58
N LEU A 9 -5.71 0.80 6.58
CA LEU A 9 -6.43 -0.31 5.96
C LEU A 9 -7.85 -0.44 6.52
N LYS A 10 -8.02 -0.32 7.84
CA LYS A 10 -9.35 -0.31 8.47
C LYS A 10 -10.26 0.78 7.92
N LYS A 11 -9.74 2.00 7.74
CA LYS A 11 -10.50 3.11 7.13
C LYS A 11 -10.84 2.83 5.68
N VAL A 12 -9.88 2.34 4.89
CA VAL A 12 -10.09 1.98 3.48
C VAL A 12 -11.16 0.91 3.33
N LEU A 13 -11.12 -0.16 4.14
CA LEU A 13 -12.14 -1.22 4.12
C LEU A 13 -13.51 -0.75 4.60
N SER A 14 -13.56 0.22 5.52
CA SER A 14 -14.83 0.79 5.99
C SER A 14 -15.47 1.74 4.99
N LEU A 15 -14.67 2.47 4.19
CA LEU A 15 -15.15 3.46 3.22
C LEU A 15 -15.25 2.91 1.80
N CYS A 16 -14.55 1.80 1.50
CA CYS A 16 -14.33 1.26 0.16
C CYS A 16 -13.82 2.31 -0.85
N GLY A 17 -12.94 3.22 -0.42
CA GLY A 17 -12.47 4.31 -1.28
C GLY A 17 -11.35 5.15 -0.70
N ALA A 18 -10.80 6.04 -1.54
CA ALA A 18 -9.75 6.98 -1.17
C ALA A 18 -10.31 8.24 -0.50
N ASN A 19 -9.58 8.80 0.46
CA ASN A 19 -9.90 10.12 1.01
C ASN A 19 -9.61 11.21 -0.02
N ARG A 20 -10.65 11.94 -0.46
CA ARG A 20 -10.54 13.01 -1.46
C ARG A 20 -10.23 14.39 -0.85
N ASP A 21 -10.35 14.53 0.46
CA ASP A 21 -10.11 15.79 1.18
C ASP A 21 -8.72 15.81 1.84
N CYS A 22 -7.75 15.08 1.27
CA CYS A 22 -6.41 14.97 1.81
C CYS A 22 -5.60 16.26 1.55
N GLU A 23 -5.23 16.97 2.62
CA GLU A 23 -4.41 18.19 2.55
C GLU A 23 -3.01 17.97 1.93
N TYR A 24 -2.54 16.73 1.92
CA TYR A 24 -1.24 16.35 1.38
C TYR A 24 -1.26 16.03 -0.12
N TYR A 25 -2.38 16.24 -0.82
CA TYR A 25 -2.48 15.94 -2.26
C TYR A 25 -1.91 17.08 -3.13
N PRO A 26 -1.10 16.78 -4.18
CA PRO A 26 -0.46 15.49 -4.46
C PRO A 26 0.77 15.26 -3.57
N CYS A 27 0.96 14.02 -3.09
CA CYS A 27 2.10 13.68 -2.23
C CYS A 27 3.32 13.18 -3.02
N HIS A 28 3.10 12.48 -4.15
CA HIS A 28 4.14 11.95 -5.04
C HIS A 28 4.05 12.55 -6.46
N TYR A 29 2.85 12.65 -7.05
CA TYR A 29 2.62 13.22 -8.39
C TYR A 29 1.13 13.58 -8.65
N GLU A 30 0.86 14.40 -9.67
CA GLU A 30 -0.51 14.79 -10.04
C GLU A 30 -1.35 13.60 -10.56
N ASN A 31 -2.64 13.57 -10.22
CA ASN A 31 -3.59 12.49 -10.57
C ASN A 31 -3.29 11.12 -9.94
N GLN A 32 -2.42 11.08 -8.93
CA GLN A 32 -2.19 9.88 -8.14
C GLN A 32 -3.44 9.44 -7.36
N SER A 33 -3.48 8.15 -7.01
CA SER A 33 -4.40 7.61 -6.01
C SER A 33 -3.84 7.74 -4.59
N CYS A 34 -4.63 8.35 -3.72
CA CYS A 34 -4.38 8.42 -2.26
C CYS A 34 -5.05 7.28 -1.49
N LEU A 35 -5.48 6.20 -2.17
CA LEU A 35 -6.11 5.05 -1.51
C LEU A 35 -5.17 4.41 -0.47
N TRP A 36 -3.87 4.38 -0.78
CA TRP A 36 -2.83 3.75 0.04
C TRP A 36 -1.79 4.78 0.55
N CYS A 37 -2.23 5.89 1.14
CA CYS A 37 -1.33 6.87 1.77
C CYS A 37 -0.35 6.23 2.76
N TYR A 38 -0.82 5.22 3.49
CA TYR A 38 0.03 4.27 4.17
C TYR A 38 0.06 2.99 3.33
N CYS A 39 1.22 2.72 2.72
CA CYS A 39 1.40 1.55 1.87
C CYS A 39 1.18 0.27 2.69
N PRO A 40 0.25 -0.62 2.28
CA PRO A 40 0.01 -1.86 3.01
C PRO A 40 1.25 -2.77 2.97
N PHE A 41 2.06 -2.67 1.91
CA PHE A 41 3.26 -3.50 1.72
C PHE A 41 4.49 -2.99 2.48
N TYR A 42 4.41 -1.90 3.26
CA TYR A 42 5.59 -1.36 3.92
C TYR A 42 6.03 -2.21 5.14
N PRO A 43 7.35 -2.50 5.30
CA PRO A 43 8.41 -2.35 4.28
C PRO A 43 8.34 -3.50 3.26
N CYS A 44 8.42 -3.18 1.96
CA CYS A 44 8.38 -4.20 0.92
C CYS A 44 9.77 -4.67 0.49
N GLU A 45 10.82 -3.93 0.88
CA GLU A 45 12.23 -4.19 0.56
C GLU A 45 12.49 -4.40 -0.93
N ASP A 46 11.69 -3.71 -1.75
CA ASP A 46 11.75 -3.76 -3.19
C ASP A 46 12.57 -2.61 -3.76
N GLU A 47 13.81 -2.89 -4.17
CA GLU A 47 14.78 -1.88 -4.63
C GLU A 47 14.35 -1.10 -5.89
N ASP A 48 13.36 -1.59 -6.64
CA ASP A 48 12.79 -0.82 -7.78
C ASP A 48 11.80 0.26 -7.29
N LEU A 49 11.28 0.11 -6.07
CA LEU A 49 10.22 0.94 -5.49
C LEU A 49 10.71 1.79 -4.30
N GLY A 50 11.89 1.51 -3.77
CA GLY A 50 12.43 2.20 -2.59
C GLY A 50 13.90 1.89 -2.35
N GLU A 51 14.40 2.38 -1.23
CA GLU A 51 15.81 2.28 -0.87
C GLU A 51 16.01 2.27 0.65
N VAL A 52 17.12 1.71 1.13
CA VAL A 52 17.52 1.85 2.54
C VAL A 52 18.21 3.20 2.74
N ILE A 53 17.67 4.04 3.62
CA ILE A 53 18.25 5.33 3.98
C ILE A 53 18.79 5.33 5.41
N LYS A 54 19.79 6.18 5.68
CA LYS A 54 20.35 6.41 7.01
C LYS A 54 19.69 7.63 7.66
N ARG A 55 19.11 7.44 8.84
CA ARG A 55 18.51 8.52 9.66
C ARG A 55 19.58 9.34 10.37
N LYS A 56 19.17 10.50 10.91
CA LYS A 56 20.06 11.42 11.65
C LYS A 56 20.75 10.78 12.87
N ASP A 57 20.09 9.81 13.51
CA ASP A 57 20.61 9.06 14.66
C ASP A 57 21.54 7.89 14.26
N GLY A 58 21.75 7.67 12.96
CA GLY A 58 22.59 6.61 12.42
C GLY A 58 21.87 5.30 12.13
N SER A 59 20.60 5.14 12.50
CA SER A 59 19.80 3.94 12.18
C SER A 59 19.47 3.85 10.69
N LEU A 60 19.32 2.63 10.17
CA LEU A 60 18.91 2.35 8.80
C LEU A 60 17.40 2.08 8.76
N ILE A 61 16.71 2.60 7.74
CA ILE A 61 15.28 2.39 7.53
C ILE A 61 14.98 2.24 6.04
N TRP A 62 14.00 1.40 5.71
CA TRP A 62 13.44 1.31 4.36
C TRP A 62 12.64 2.58 4.02
N SER A 63 12.86 3.16 2.85
CA SER A 63 12.18 4.37 2.37
C SER A 63 11.45 4.09 1.07
N CYS A 64 10.13 4.29 1.07
CA CYS A 64 9.30 4.30 -0.14
C CYS A 64 9.00 5.73 -0.64
N MET A 65 9.76 6.74 -0.21
CA MET A 65 9.46 8.15 -0.50
C MET A 65 9.37 8.48 -2.01
N ASN A 66 10.04 7.69 -2.85
CA ASN A 66 10.02 7.83 -4.32
C ASN A 66 9.15 6.76 -5.01
N CYS A 67 8.35 5.99 -4.26
CA CYS A 67 7.45 4.98 -4.81
C CYS A 67 6.22 5.65 -5.42
N LYS A 68 6.00 5.43 -6.71
CA LYS A 68 4.80 5.86 -7.44
C LYS A 68 3.88 4.68 -7.76
N TRP A 69 4.42 3.45 -7.79
CA TRP A 69 3.70 2.23 -8.19
C TRP A 69 2.37 2.04 -7.44
N ILE A 70 2.38 2.02 -6.10
CA ILE A 70 1.17 1.82 -5.29
C ILE A 70 0.17 2.97 -5.40
N HIS A 71 0.62 4.12 -5.90
CA HIS A 71 -0.17 5.31 -6.10
C HIS A 71 -0.77 5.42 -7.51
N LYS A 72 -0.42 4.53 -8.45
CA LYS A 72 -1.10 4.47 -9.75
C LYS A 72 -2.57 4.06 -9.54
N PRO A 73 -3.54 4.78 -10.12
CA PRO A 73 -4.97 4.50 -9.89
C PRO A 73 -5.37 3.04 -10.13
N GLU A 74 -4.87 2.43 -11.20
CA GLU A 74 -5.11 1.04 -11.57
C GLU A 74 -4.48 0.05 -10.59
N ILE A 75 -3.24 0.29 -10.16
CA ILE A 75 -2.55 -0.53 -9.15
C ILE A 75 -3.27 -0.44 -7.82
N ALA A 76 -3.56 0.78 -7.36
CA ALA A 76 -4.22 1.02 -6.09
C ALA A 76 -5.59 0.32 -6.03
N SER A 77 -6.39 0.44 -7.09
CA SER A 77 -7.69 -0.21 -7.19
C SER A 77 -7.58 -1.74 -7.24
N GLU A 78 -6.59 -2.29 -7.94
CA GLU A 78 -6.41 -3.74 -8.02
C GLU A 78 -5.96 -4.32 -6.67
N VAL A 79 -5.10 -3.64 -5.92
CA VAL A 79 -4.73 -4.04 -4.56
C VAL A 79 -5.97 -4.09 -3.65
N LEU A 80 -6.86 -3.09 -3.74
CA LEU A 80 -8.11 -3.11 -2.97
C LEU A 80 -9.00 -4.28 -3.37
N LYS A 81 -9.11 -4.56 -4.67
CA LYS A 81 -9.88 -5.68 -5.19
C LYS A 81 -9.36 -7.02 -4.68
N GLU A 82 -8.05 -7.25 -4.76
CA GLU A 82 -7.40 -8.47 -4.25
C GLU A 82 -7.64 -8.66 -2.75
N ILE A 83 -7.49 -7.58 -1.97
CA ILE A 83 -7.77 -7.58 -0.53
C ILE A 83 -9.23 -7.94 -0.25
N THR A 84 -10.17 -7.23 -0.89
CA THR A 84 -11.60 -7.41 -0.63
C THR A 84 -12.12 -8.76 -1.09
N GLU A 85 -11.57 -9.34 -2.17
CA GLU A 85 -11.91 -10.69 -2.62
C GLU A 85 -11.42 -11.76 -1.64
N LEU A 86 -10.19 -11.63 -1.14
CA LEU A 86 -9.61 -12.56 -0.16
C LEU A 86 -10.32 -12.54 1.19
N THR A 87 -10.98 -11.43 1.54
CA THR A 87 -11.62 -11.25 2.85
C THR A 87 -13.12 -11.03 2.77
N LYS A 88 -13.75 -11.35 1.64
CA LYS A 88 -15.20 -11.12 1.40
C LYS A 88 -16.12 -11.76 2.44
N ASP A 89 -15.68 -12.86 3.04
CA ASP A 89 -16.39 -13.64 4.06
C ASP A 89 -16.06 -13.20 5.50
N LYS A 90 -15.22 -12.18 5.68
CA LYS A 90 -14.65 -11.79 6.98
C LYS A 90 -15.18 -10.44 7.43
N LYS A 91 -15.29 -10.25 8.75
CA LYS A 91 -15.51 -8.91 9.31
C LYS A 91 -14.25 -8.07 9.12
N ILE A 92 -14.36 -6.74 9.26
CA ILE A 92 -13.22 -5.83 9.02
C ILE A 92 -12.01 -6.17 9.90
N ASN A 93 -12.21 -6.38 11.21
CA ASN A 93 -11.07 -6.69 12.10
C ASN A 93 -10.44 -8.05 11.73
N ASP A 94 -11.26 -9.07 11.50
CA ASP A 94 -10.80 -10.40 11.08
C ASP A 94 -10.06 -10.33 9.72
N SER A 95 -10.50 -9.45 8.81
CA SER A 95 -9.82 -9.17 7.53
C SER A 95 -8.43 -8.59 7.75
N ILE A 96 -8.30 -7.62 8.67
CA ILE A 96 -7.02 -6.98 8.98
C ILE A 96 -6.06 -8.00 9.60
N GLU A 97 -6.51 -8.80 10.56
CA GLU A 97 -5.71 -9.85 11.19
C GLU A 97 -5.25 -10.91 10.16
N PHE A 98 -6.14 -11.29 9.23
CA PHE A 98 -5.81 -12.22 8.15
C PHE A 98 -4.76 -11.65 7.18
N ILE A 99 -4.89 -10.38 6.79
CA ILE A 99 -3.97 -9.72 5.84
C ILE A 99 -2.65 -9.32 6.51
N ASP A 100 -2.61 -9.17 7.84
CA ASP A 100 -1.39 -8.89 8.60
C ASP A 100 -0.42 -10.10 8.67
N ASN A 101 -0.58 -11.04 7.74
CA ASN A 101 0.40 -12.06 7.44
C ASN A 101 1.26 -11.63 6.24
N GLN A 102 2.57 -11.61 6.43
CA GLN A 102 3.52 -11.14 5.42
C GLN A 102 3.45 -11.94 4.11
N ASP A 103 3.27 -13.26 4.17
CA ASP A 103 3.19 -14.11 2.97
C ASP A 103 1.93 -13.84 2.16
N ILE A 104 0.79 -13.65 2.84
CA ILE A 104 -0.48 -13.29 2.19
C ILE A 104 -0.36 -11.93 1.51
N LEU A 105 0.19 -10.95 2.23
CA LEU A 105 0.31 -9.58 1.76
C LEU A 105 1.29 -9.45 0.58
N MET A 106 2.44 -10.11 0.66
CA MET A 106 3.38 -10.17 -0.47
C MET A 106 2.84 -11.01 -1.63
N GLY A 107 1.99 -12.01 -1.34
CA GLY A 107 1.25 -12.74 -2.35
C GLY A 107 0.27 -11.86 -3.13
N ILE A 108 -0.41 -10.92 -2.46
CA ILE A 108 -1.25 -9.90 -3.11
C ILE A 108 -0.38 -9.02 -4.01
N LYS A 109 0.71 -8.46 -3.48
CA LYS A 109 1.64 -7.62 -4.26
C LYS A 109 2.07 -8.32 -5.55
N ARG A 110 2.54 -9.57 -5.45
CA ARG A 110 2.99 -10.36 -6.60
C ARG A 110 1.89 -10.53 -7.66
N ARG A 111 0.66 -10.87 -7.28
CA ARG A 111 -0.46 -11.04 -8.24
C ARG A 111 -0.78 -9.74 -8.98
N VAL A 112 -0.70 -8.60 -8.28
CA VAL A 112 -0.92 -7.27 -8.89
C VAL A 112 0.21 -6.94 -9.86
N GLU A 113 1.47 -7.21 -9.49
CA GLU A 113 2.63 -7.02 -10.36
C GLU A 113 2.58 -7.91 -11.62
N GLU A 114 2.18 -9.18 -11.47
CA GLU A 114 1.99 -10.10 -12.59
C GLU A 114 0.90 -9.61 -13.55
N LYS A 115 -0.15 -8.96 -13.02
CA LYS A 115 -1.31 -8.51 -13.79
C LYS A 115 -1.11 -7.17 -14.49
N LEU A 116 -0.50 -6.20 -13.80
CA LEU A 116 -0.45 -4.79 -14.21
C LEU A 116 0.98 -4.26 -14.38
N GLY A 117 1.98 -5.09 -14.07
CA GLY A 117 3.37 -4.69 -14.08
C GLY A 117 3.82 -4.00 -12.80
N LYS A 118 5.14 -3.86 -12.71
CA LYS A 118 5.86 -3.28 -11.57
C LYS A 118 6.54 -1.96 -11.95
N ASP A 119 5.99 -1.27 -12.94
CA ASP A 119 6.60 -0.03 -13.40
C ASP A 119 6.41 1.09 -12.37
N ASN A 120 7.50 1.72 -11.97
CA ASN A 120 7.51 2.86 -11.04
C ASN A 120 7.54 4.22 -11.77
N SER A 121 7.50 4.22 -13.11
CA SER A 121 7.41 5.45 -13.90
C SER A 121 5.99 6.02 -13.91
N VAL A 122 5.87 7.34 -14.12
CA VAL A 122 4.61 8.08 -14.28
C VAL A 122 4.76 9.01 -15.47
#